data_AF-A0A950WLX9-F1
#
_entry.id   AF-A0A950WLX9-F1
#
_cell.length_a   1.000
_cell.length_b   1.000
_cell.length_c   1.000
_cell.angle_alpha   90.00
_cell.angle_beta   90.00
_cell.angle_gamma   90.00
#
_symmetry.space_group_name_H-M   'P 1'
#
loop_
_entity.id
_entity.type
_entity.pdbx_description
1 polymer ?
#
loop_
_entity_poly.entity_id
_entity_poly.type
_entity_poly.pdbx_seq_one_letter_code
_entity_poly.pdbx_strand_id
1 'polypeptide(L)'
;MTPSIEIDEEIFELLKSNAEVFVDTPNDVLRRLLGLDANGHRPPTPAAANGASQPALPMTTRSSTKRQQSSKTIGKAKSRRAAPGSLLPESEYEEPILRYLAHQDGGRAPSREVVEAVGAELDKAGRFERADKEQLGSGEIRWKNRAAFVRLRLVERGELDGQAPRGTWQITDKGRQRLSSGQ
;
A
#
# COMPACT_ATOMS: atom_id res chain seq x y z
N MET A 1 5.91 22.30 -7.92
CA MET A 1 4.99 22.92 -6.95
C MET A 1 3.65 22.20 -7.08
N THR A 2 3.17 21.56 -6.02
CA THR A 2 1.84 20.92 -6.00
C THR A 2 0.82 21.95 -5.54
N PRO A 3 -0.27 22.21 -6.29
CA PRO A 3 -1.31 23.12 -5.82
C PRO A 3 -1.97 22.54 -4.56
N SER A 4 -2.13 23.37 -3.53
CA SER A 4 -2.87 23.04 -2.30
C SER A 4 -4.25 23.69 -2.37
N ILE A 5 -5.30 22.94 -2.02
CA ILE A 5 -6.68 23.40 -1.98
C ILE A 5 -7.18 23.15 -0.55
N GLU A 6 -7.68 24.19 0.10
CA GLU A 6 -8.25 24.11 1.46
C GLU A 6 -9.78 24.15 1.38
N ILE A 7 -10.44 23.41 2.28
CA ILE A 7 -11.91 23.30 2.35
C ILE A 7 -12.34 23.94 3.68
N ASP A 8 -13.30 24.87 3.63
CA ASP A 8 -13.86 25.51 4.81
C ASP A 8 -14.94 24.65 5.50
N GLU A 9 -15.39 25.09 6.68
CA GLU A 9 -16.34 24.36 7.51
C GLU A 9 -17.71 24.20 6.82
N GLU A 10 -18.14 25.21 6.05
CA GLU A 10 -19.42 25.18 5.35
C GLU A 10 -19.42 24.12 4.24
N ILE A 11 -18.35 24.09 3.43
CA ILE A 11 -18.19 23.08 2.38
C ILE A 11 -18.00 21.69 3.00
N PHE A 12 -17.29 21.58 4.13
CA PHE A 12 -17.12 20.31 4.83
C PHE A 12 -18.46 19.72 5.29
N GLU A 13 -19.32 20.51 5.94
CA GLU A 13 -20.64 20.05 6.37
C GLU A 13 -21.56 19.76 5.17
N LEU A 14 -21.45 20.49 4.07
CA LEU A 14 -22.16 20.18 2.83
C LEU A 14 -21.73 18.81 2.26
N LEU A 15 -20.43 18.51 2.23
CA LEU A 15 -19.94 17.20 1.79
C LEU A 15 -20.43 16.07 2.69
N LYS A 16 -20.44 16.30 4.00
CA LYS A 16 -20.93 15.35 5.00
C LYS A 16 -22.43 15.08 4.88
N SER A 17 -23.23 16.11 4.61
CA SER A 17 -24.69 15.96 4.40
C SER A 17 -25.03 15.16 3.13
N ASN A 18 -24.17 15.20 2.12
CA ASN A 18 -24.33 14.47 0.87
C ASN A 18 -23.67 13.08 0.88
N ALA A 19 -23.04 12.68 1.97
CA ALA A 19 -22.33 11.41 2.10
C ALA A 19 -23.24 10.31 2.66
N GLU A 20 -23.15 9.10 2.11
CA GLU A 20 -23.66 7.91 2.80
C GLU A 20 -22.74 7.53 3.97
N VAL A 21 -23.32 7.46 5.17
CA VAL A 21 -22.57 7.22 6.41
C VAL A 21 -21.81 5.89 6.34
N PHE A 22 -20.51 5.94 6.62
CA PHE A 22 -19.56 4.81 6.60
C PHE A 22 -19.28 4.17 5.22
N VAL A 23 -19.86 4.68 4.14
CA VAL A 23 -19.67 4.17 2.77
C VAL A 23 -18.87 5.15 1.92
N ASP A 24 -19.27 6.43 1.94
CA ASP A 24 -18.69 7.47 1.09
C ASP A 24 -17.47 8.13 1.74
N THR A 25 -16.40 8.31 0.96
CA THR A 25 -15.32 9.24 1.29
C THR A 25 -15.61 10.63 0.71
N PRO A 26 -14.99 11.71 1.21
CA PRO A 26 -15.19 13.05 0.65
C PRO A 26 -14.93 13.13 -0.87
N ASN A 27 -13.97 12.34 -1.37
CA ASN A 27 -13.64 12.29 -2.80
C ASN A 27 -14.74 11.60 -3.63
N ASP A 28 -15.46 10.64 -3.05
CA ASP A 28 -16.59 9.96 -3.72
C ASP A 28 -17.77 10.93 -3.89
N VAL A 29 -18.07 11.73 -2.85
CA VAL A 29 -19.09 12.78 -2.90
C VAL A 29 -18.73 13.83 -3.95
N LEU A 30 -17.49 14.31 -3.97
CA LEU A 30 -17.01 15.28 -4.97
C LEU A 30 -17.10 14.73 -6.40
N ARG A 31 -16.72 13.47 -6.62
CA ARG A 31 -16.83 12.84 -7.94
C ARG A 31 -18.27 12.76 -8.41
N ARG A 32 -19.21 12.41 -7.52
CA ARG A 32 -20.64 12.39 -7.82
C ARG A 32 -21.17 13.79 -8.16
N LEU A 33 -20.86 14.80 -7.34
CA LEU A 33 -21.30 16.18 -7.56
C LEU A 33 -20.75 16.78 -8.87
N LEU A 34 -19.50 16.44 -9.23
CA LEU A 34 -18.87 16.88 -10.47
C LEU A 34 -19.27 16.04 -11.70
N GLY A 35 -20.11 15.00 -11.50
CA GLY A 35 -20.53 14.09 -12.57
C GLY A 35 -19.36 13.32 -13.20
N LEU A 36 -18.33 13.02 -12.41
CA LEU A 36 -17.16 12.27 -12.85
C LEU A 36 -17.40 10.79 -12.59
N ASP A 37 -17.30 9.97 -13.65
CA ASP A 37 -17.35 8.52 -13.51
C ASP A 37 -16.07 7.97 -12.81
N ALA A 38 -16.03 6.66 -12.55
CA ALA A 38 -14.89 6.02 -11.87
C ALA A 38 -13.53 6.28 -12.56
N ASN A 39 -13.54 6.68 -13.84
CA ASN A 39 -12.39 6.96 -14.67
C ASN A 39 -12.04 8.46 -14.78
N GLY A 40 -12.77 9.34 -14.08
CA GLY A 40 -12.56 10.79 -14.12
C GLY A 40 -13.07 11.44 -15.40
N HIS A 41 -13.96 10.77 -16.15
CA HIS A 41 -14.57 11.32 -17.35
C HIS A 41 -15.97 11.84 -17.03
N ARG A 42 -16.32 13.00 -17.58
CA ARG A 42 -17.72 13.43 -17.63
C ARG A 42 -18.40 12.61 -18.72
N PRO A 43 -19.51 11.89 -18.44
CA PRO A 43 -20.19 11.14 -19.48
C PRO A 43 -20.62 12.12 -20.60
N PRO A 44 -20.52 11.72 -21.88
CA PRO A 44 -20.92 12.58 -22.97
C PRO A 44 -22.43 12.85 -22.86
N THR A 45 -22.80 14.11 -22.68
CA THR A 45 -24.20 14.55 -22.78
C THR A 45 -24.72 14.25 -24.19
N PRO A 46 -25.92 13.65 -24.36
CA PRO A 46 -26.50 13.44 -25.67
C PRO A 46 -27.16 14.74 -26.13
N ALA A 47 -26.37 15.70 -26.61
CA ALA A 47 -26.90 16.91 -27.24
C ALA A 47 -25.87 17.51 -28.21
N ALA A 48 -26.01 17.15 -29.49
CA ALA A 48 -25.76 17.94 -30.70
C ALA A 48 -25.28 17.03 -31.83
N ALA A 49 -26.24 16.38 -32.48
CA ALA A 49 -26.09 15.97 -33.88
C ALA A 49 -26.03 17.23 -34.76
N ASN A 50 -25.36 17.09 -35.92
CA ASN A 50 -25.06 18.05 -36.99
C ASN A 50 -23.66 18.67 -36.85
N GLY A 51 -22.70 18.48 -37.75
CA GLY A 51 -22.72 18.00 -39.12
C GLY A 51 -21.80 18.93 -39.93
N ALA A 52 -20.69 18.42 -40.47
CA ALA A 52 -19.99 18.98 -41.63
C ALA A 52 -18.77 18.12 -41.99
N SER A 53 -18.86 17.52 -43.17
CA SER A 53 -17.79 16.86 -43.91
C SER A 53 -16.68 17.83 -44.29
N GLN A 54 -15.44 17.35 -44.42
CA GLN A 54 -14.63 17.46 -45.65
C GLN A 54 -13.32 16.62 -45.58
N PRO A 55 -12.70 16.27 -46.73
CA PRO A 55 -11.87 15.07 -46.91
C PRO A 55 -10.35 15.31 -47.09
N ALA A 56 -9.61 14.23 -46.82
CA ALA A 56 -8.31 13.73 -47.30
C ALA A 56 -7.20 14.67 -47.87
N LEU A 57 -6.00 14.54 -47.30
CA LEU A 57 -4.74 14.31 -48.05
C LEU A 57 -3.75 13.45 -47.23
N PRO A 58 -2.93 12.57 -47.85
CA PRO A 58 -2.01 11.67 -47.17
C PRO A 58 -0.56 12.20 -47.23
N MET A 59 0.14 12.29 -46.10
CA MET A 59 1.60 12.37 -46.12
C MET A 59 2.25 11.58 -44.98
N THR A 60 3.21 10.77 -45.42
CA THR A 60 4.17 9.96 -44.68
C THR A 60 4.76 10.67 -43.46
N THR A 61 4.80 10.00 -42.30
CA THR A 61 5.91 10.15 -41.33
C THR A 61 6.02 8.90 -40.44
N ARG A 62 7.20 8.26 -40.55
CA ARG A 62 7.97 7.56 -39.51
C ARG A 62 7.22 6.83 -38.39
N SER A 63 7.27 5.50 -38.51
CA SER A 63 7.07 4.51 -37.45
C SER A 63 7.84 4.89 -36.17
N SER A 64 7.12 5.33 -35.15
CA SER A 64 7.53 5.22 -33.76
C SER A 64 6.58 4.25 -33.08
N THR A 65 7.09 3.05 -32.78
CA THR A 65 6.34 1.99 -32.12
C THR A 65 6.07 2.41 -30.68
N LYS A 66 5.00 3.19 -30.47
CA LYS A 66 4.51 3.59 -29.16
C LYS A 66 3.89 2.35 -28.52
N ARG A 67 4.72 1.67 -27.73
CA ARG A 67 4.39 0.57 -26.82
C ARG A 67 3.11 0.90 -26.06
N GLN A 68 1.99 0.35 -26.54
CA GLN A 68 0.71 0.34 -25.86
C GLN A 68 0.88 -0.47 -24.57
N GLN A 69 1.23 0.20 -23.47
CA GLN A 69 0.90 -0.33 -22.16
C GLN A 69 -0.61 -0.14 -22.00
N SER A 70 -1.35 -1.16 -22.42
CA SER A 70 -2.72 -1.38 -21.98
C SER A 70 -2.67 -1.54 -20.45
N SER A 71 -2.88 -0.44 -19.74
CA SER A 71 -3.27 -0.49 -18.34
C SER A 71 -4.65 -1.12 -18.31
N LYS A 72 -4.69 -2.45 -18.27
CA LYS A 72 -5.85 -3.19 -17.78
C LYS A 72 -6.19 -2.57 -16.43
N THR A 73 -7.24 -1.76 -16.40
CA THR A 73 -7.97 -1.39 -15.18
C THR A 73 -8.53 -2.69 -14.62
N ILE A 74 -7.68 -3.42 -13.90
CA ILE A 74 -8.11 -4.46 -12.98
C ILE A 74 -8.87 -3.69 -11.91
N GLY A 75 -10.20 -3.72 -11.99
CA GLY A 75 -11.05 -3.23 -10.91
C GLY A 75 -10.49 -3.79 -9.62
N LYS A 76 -10.05 -2.91 -8.71
CA LYS A 76 -9.34 -3.26 -7.49
C LYS A 76 -10.28 -4.14 -6.67
N ALA A 77 -10.16 -5.45 -6.84
CA ALA A 77 -10.91 -6.41 -6.06
C ALA A 77 -10.63 -6.05 -4.60
N LYS A 78 -11.67 -5.65 -3.86
CA LYS A 78 -11.56 -5.40 -2.41
C LYS A 78 -10.87 -6.63 -1.83
N SER A 79 -9.62 -6.47 -1.40
CA SER A 79 -8.85 -7.55 -0.80
C SER A 79 -9.70 -8.12 0.32
N ARG A 80 -10.17 -9.36 0.17
CA ARG A 80 -10.96 -10.01 1.21
C ARG A 80 -10.07 -10.10 2.44
N ARG A 81 -10.56 -9.54 3.56
CA ARG A 81 -9.91 -9.69 4.87
C ARG A 81 -9.64 -11.18 5.06
N ALA A 82 -8.43 -11.52 5.52
CA ALA A 82 -8.14 -12.91 5.88
C ALA A 82 -9.11 -13.36 6.97
N ALA A 83 -9.42 -14.65 7.00
CA ALA A 83 -10.15 -15.22 8.11
C ALA A 83 -9.30 -15.04 9.41
N PRO A 84 -9.93 -14.72 10.55
CA PRO A 84 -9.22 -14.68 11.83
C PRO A 84 -8.45 -15.99 12.06
N GLY A 85 -7.17 -15.89 12.43
CA GLY A 85 -6.32 -17.05 12.69
C GLY A 85 -5.75 -17.75 11.46
N SER A 86 -6.06 -17.31 10.23
CA SER A 86 -5.53 -17.93 9.00
C SER A 86 -4.14 -17.44 8.59
N LEU A 87 -3.52 -16.58 9.39
CA LEU A 87 -2.24 -15.94 9.12
C LEU A 87 -1.30 -16.21 10.29
N LEU A 88 -0.01 -16.31 10.00
CA LEU A 88 1.02 -16.44 11.03
C LEU A 88 0.90 -15.28 12.04
N PRO A 89 0.83 -15.55 13.36
CA PRO A 89 0.75 -14.53 14.39
C PRO A 89 1.95 -13.58 14.38
N GLU A 90 1.73 -12.32 14.78
CA GLU A 90 2.79 -11.30 14.79
C GLU A 90 3.94 -11.65 15.74
N SER A 91 3.65 -12.34 16.85
CA SER A 91 4.65 -12.81 17.82
C SER A 91 5.73 -13.69 17.20
N GLU A 92 5.39 -14.44 16.15
CA GLU A 92 6.31 -15.34 15.44
C GLU A 92 7.36 -14.59 14.62
N TYR A 93 7.09 -13.34 14.25
CA TYR A 93 8.04 -12.49 13.53
C TYR A 93 8.96 -11.73 14.46
N GLU A 94 8.56 -11.49 15.71
CA GLU A 94 9.26 -10.62 16.65
C GLU A 94 10.69 -11.11 16.92
N GLU A 95 10.83 -12.38 17.31
CA GLU A 95 12.13 -12.94 17.65
C GLU A 95 13.07 -13.05 16.44
N PRO A 96 12.66 -13.57 15.27
CA PRO A 96 13.52 -13.55 14.07
C PRO A 96 14.01 -12.16 13.68
N ILE A 97 13.15 -11.12 13.75
CA ILE A 97 13.55 -9.74 13.44
C ILE A 97 14.63 -9.26 14.41
N LEU A 98 14.41 -9.43 15.71
CA LEU A 98 15.36 -9.00 16.73
C LEU A 98 16.68 -9.79 16.60
N ARG A 99 16.60 -11.11 16.43
CA ARG A 99 17.77 -11.98 16.29
C ARG A 99 18.61 -11.61 15.07
N TYR A 100 17.96 -11.41 13.93
CA TYR A 100 18.64 -10.99 12.70
C TYR A 100 19.38 -9.68 12.92
N LEU A 101 18.72 -8.64 13.45
CA LEU A 101 19.37 -7.35 13.72
C LEU A 101 20.47 -7.45 14.77
N ALA A 102 20.31 -8.29 15.79
CA ALA A 102 21.30 -8.47 16.84
C ALA A 102 22.63 -9.02 16.31
N HIS A 103 22.59 -9.88 15.29
CA HIS A 103 23.77 -10.43 14.61
C HIS A 103 24.42 -9.47 13.61
N GLN A 104 23.75 -8.38 13.24
CA GLN A 104 24.31 -7.40 12.29
C GLN A 104 25.28 -6.43 12.98
N ASP A 105 26.29 -6.00 12.25
CA ASP A 105 27.27 -5.04 12.72
C ASP A 105 26.60 -3.72 13.11
N GLY A 106 26.76 -3.32 14.38
CA GLY A 106 26.11 -2.14 14.93
C GLY A 106 24.60 -2.27 15.13
N GLY A 107 24.02 -3.48 15.01
CA GLY A 107 22.62 -3.74 15.32
C GLY A 107 21.62 -3.18 14.32
N ARG A 108 22.04 -2.90 13.09
CA ARG A 108 21.22 -2.18 12.10
C ARG A 108 21.34 -2.81 10.72
N ALA A 109 20.24 -2.78 9.96
CA ALA A 109 20.22 -3.28 8.60
C ALA A 109 19.12 -2.59 7.76
N PRO A 110 19.23 -2.61 6.42
CA PRO A 110 18.15 -2.18 5.55
C PRO A 110 16.88 -3.01 5.79
N SER A 111 15.75 -2.34 5.97
CA SER A 111 14.43 -2.94 6.20
C SER A 111 14.09 -4.05 5.20
N ARG A 112 14.40 -3.84 3.91
CA ARG A 112 14.18 -4.86 2.88
C ARG A 112 14.98 -6.13 3.15
N GLU A 113 16.25 -6.00 3.56
CA GLU A 113 17.11 -7.13 3.87
C GLU A 113 16.60 -7.90 5.09
N VAL A 114 16.21 -7.18 6.15
CA VAL A 114 15.61 -7.76 7.35
C VAL A 114 14.35 -8.55 7.00
N VAL A 115 13.45 -7.95 6.22
CA VAL A 115 12.19 -8.60 5.82
C VAL A 115 12.46 -9.85 4.98
N GLU A 116 13.33 -9.79 3.97
CA GLU A 116 13.62 -10.98 3.15
C GLU A 116 14.31 -12.09 3.97
N ALA A 117 15.23 -11.75 4.87
CA ALA A 117 15.92 -12.73 5.71
C ALA A 117 14.97 -13.43 6.69
N VAL A 118 14.13 -12.66 7.39
CA VAL A 118 13.11 -13.20 8.30
C VAL A 118 12.08 -14.02 7.54
N GLY A 119 11.68 -13.56 6.35
CA GLY A 119 10.80 -14.32 5.48
C GLY A 119 11.38 -15.68 5.09
N ALA A 120 12.64 -15.70 4.66
CA ALA A 120 13.32 -16.94 4.30
C ALA A 120 13.48 -17.90 5.50
N GLU A 121 13.76 -17.37 6.69
CA GLU A 121 13.85 -18.15 7.93
C GLU A 121 12.51 -18.82 8.28
N LEU A 122 11.42 -18.03 8.30
CA LEU A 122 10.07 -18.52 8.62
C LEU A 122 9.54 -19.50 7.56
N ASP A 123 9.86 -19.27 6.29
CA ASP A 123 9.49 -20.17 5.20
C ASP A 123 10.21 -21.51 5.30
N LYS A 124 11.52 -21.49 5.57
CA LYS A 124 12.32 -22.70 5.80
C LYS A 124 11.83 -23.50 7.00
N ALA A 125 11.36 -22.81 8.04
CA ALA A 125 10.76 -23.43 9.22
C ALA A 125 9.31 -23.91 8.99
N GLY A 126 8.74 -23.73 7.79
CA GLY A 126 7.39 -24.18 7.46
C GLY A 126 6.29 -23.45 8.23
N ARG A 127 6.54 -22.22 8.70
CA ARG A 127 5.60 -21.45 9.54
C ARG A 127 4.52 -20.77 8.72
N PHE A 128 4.78 -20.45 7.45
CA PHE A 128 3.83 -19.72 6.63
C PHE A 128 2.68 -20.58 6.14
N GLU A 129 1.47 -20.08 6.35
CA GLU A 129 0.27 -20.61 5.71
C GLU A 129 0.18 -20.13 4.26
N ARG A 130 -0.68 -20.79 3.47
CA ARG A 130 -0.95 -20.37 2.08
C ARG A 130 -1.39 -18.91 2.02
N ALA A 131 -2.18 -18.47 3.00
CA ALA A 131 -2.69 -17.10 3.08
C ALA A 131 -1.58 -16.07 3.32
N ASP A 132 -0.50 -16.40 4.04
CA ASP A 132 0.60 -15.45 4.30
C ASP A 132 1.36 -15.06 3.03
N LYS A 133 1.37 -15.96 2.05
CA LYS A 133 2.05 -15.79 0.74
C LYS A 133 1.16 -15.12 -0.32
N GLU A 134 -0.09 -14.81 -0.01
CA GLU A 134 -0.99 -14.13 -0.94
C GLU A 134 -0.62 -12.65 -1.13
N GLN A 135 -0.85 -12.15 -2.34
CA GLN A 135 -0.73 -10.73 -2.64
C GLN A 135 -1.98 -9.96 -2.18
N LEU A 136 -1.75 -8.81 -1.56
CA LEU A 136 -2.80 -7.84 -1.25
C LEU A 136 -3.21 -7.08 -2.52
N GLY A 137 -4.36 -6.41 -2.47
CA GLY A 137 -4.80 -5.51 -3.55
C GLY A 137 -3.87 -4.31 -3.79
N SER A 138 -2.86 -4.11 -2.94
CA SER A 138 -1.76 -3.15 -3.14
C SER A 138 -0.60 -3.71 -3.97
N GLY A 139 -0.56 -5.03 -4.24
CA GLY A 139 0.56 -5.73 -4.88
C GLY A 139 1.64 -6.21 -3.91
N GLU A 140 1.55 -5.87 -2.62
CA GLU A 140 2.48 -6.35 -1.60
C GLU A 140 2.06 -7.72 -1.08
N ILE A 141 3.02 -8.58 -0.73
CA ILE A 141 2.76 -9.88 -0.14
C ILE A 141 2.40 -9.70 1.35
N ARG A 142 1.35 -10.38 1.82
CA ARG A 142 0.81 -10.21 3.18
C ARG A 142 1.88 -10.34 4.27
N TRP A 143 2.74 -11.35 4.21
CA TRP A 143 3.78 -11.55 5.23
C TRP A 143 4.80 -10.39 5.28
N LYS A 144 5.11 -9.74 4.15
CA LYS A 144 6.00 -8.56 4.11
C LYS A 144 5.36 -7.36 4.79
N ASN A 145 4.09 -7.13 4.48
CA ASN A 145 3.30 -6.07 5.10
C ASN A 145 3.16 -6.31 6.62
N ARG A 146 2.94 -7.57 7.02
CA ARG A 146 2.90 -7.98 8.43
C ARG A 146 4.23 -7.75 9.16
N ALA A 147 5.38 -8.03 8.53
CA ALA A 147 6.68 -7.71 9.12
C ALA A 147 6.84 -6.19 9.40
N ALA A 148 6.30 -5.32 8.53
CA ALA A 148 6.29 -3.88 8.78
C ALA A 148 5.41 -3.49 9.98
N PHE A 149 4.26 -4.14 10.16
CA PHE A 149 3.44 -3.96 11.37
C PHE A 149 4.13 -4.45 12.64
N VAL A 150 4.82 -5.59 12.58
CA VAL A 150 5.61 -6.10 13.71
C VAL A 150 6.69 -5.10 14.10
N ARG A 151 7.38 -4.50 13.12
CA ARG A 151 8.34 -3.41 13.39
C ARG A 151 7.69 -2.23 14.12
N LEU A 152 6.47 -1.82 13.75
CA LEU A 152 5.76 -0.77 14.47
C LEU A 152 5.57 -1.14 15.96
N ARG A 153 5.12 -2.37 16.24
CA ARG A 153 4.94 -2.86 17.62
C ARG A 153 6.25 -2.94 18.40
N LEU A 154 7.32 -3.39 17.77
CA LEU A 154 8.64 -3.42 18.39
C LEU A 154 9.16 -2.02 18.72
N VAL A 155 8.90 -1.02 17.87
CA VAL A 155 9.23 0.39 18.15
C VAL A 155 8.38 0.94 19.30
N GLU A 156 7.07 0.68 19.31
CA GLU A 156 6.17 1.09 20.41
C GLU A 156 6.62 0.52 21.77
N ARG A 157 7.13 -0.73 21.77
CA ARG A 157 7.71 -1.36 22.97
C ARG A 157 9.13 -0.89 23.29
N GLY A 158 9.75 -0.08 22.43
CA GLY A 158 11.12 0.40 22.58
C GLY A 158 12.19 -0.68 22.37
N GLU A 159 11.87 -1.75 21.64
CA GLU A 159 12.80 -2.84 21.30
C GLU A 159 13.56 -2.55 20.00
N LEU A 160 12.93 -1.83 19.07
CA LEU A 160 13.57 -1.24 17.89
C LEU A 160 13.61 0.29 18.00
N ASP A 161 14.61 0.90 17.37
CA ASP A 161 14.77 2.35 17.33
C ASP A 161 13.78 2.98 16.34
N GLY A 162 12.90 3.83 16.87
CA GLY A 162 11.95 4.60 16.08
C GLY A 162 12.57 5.78 15.32
N GLN A 163 13.74 6.25 15.75
CA GLN A 163 14.49 7.37 15.17
C GLN A 163 15.52 6.94 14.12
N ALA A 164 15.63 5.63 13.85
CA ALA A 164 16.51 5.10 12.82
C ALA A 164 16.19 5.74 11.44
N PRO A 165 17.20 5.96 10.57
CA PRO A 165 16.99 6.53 9.24
C PRO A 165 15.95 5.77 8.43
N ARG A 166 15.21 6.49 7.57
CA ARG A 166 14.19 5.87 6.71
C ARG A 166 14.79 4.72 5.89
N GLY A 167 14.11 3.57 5.94
CA GLY A 167 14.54 2.36 5.24
C GLY A 167 15.54 1.50 6.00
N THR A 168 16.03 1.94 7.16
CA THR A 168 16.93 1.19 8.05
C THR A 168 16.20 0.84 9.33
N TRP A 169 16.35 -0.40 9.79
CA TRP A 169 15.88 -0.83 11.11
C TRP A 169 17.08 -1.04 12.02
N GLN A 170 16.91 -0.73 13.29
CA GLN A 170 17.97 -0.84 14.29
C GLN A 170 17.41 -1.37 15.60
N ILE A 171 18.11 -2.35 16.19
CA ILE A 171 17.78 -2.90 17.49
C ILE A 171 18.33 -2.01 18.61
N THR A 172 17.54 -1.85 19.66
CA THR A 172 17.94 -1.14 20.89
C THR A 172 18.54 -2.11 21.92
N ASP A 173 19.13 -1.58 22.99
CA ASP A 173 19.60 -2.40 24.11
C ASP A 173 18.46 -3.20 24.75
N LYS A 174 17.25 -2.64 24.84
CA LYS A 174 16.07 -3.35 25.34
C LYS A 174 15.69 -4.53 24.44
N GLY A 175 15.78 -4.36 23.12
CA GLY A 175 15.58 -5.44 22.17
C GLY A 175 16.61 -6.57 22.33
N ARG A 176 17.87 -6.23 22.61
CA ARG A 176 18.92 -7.21 22.89
C ARG A 176 18.68 -7.93 24.23
N GLN A 177 18.26 -7.21 25.27
CA GLN A 177 17.92 -7.79 26.56
C GLN A 177 16.76 -8.77 26.48
N ARG A 178 15.79 -8.52 25.59
CA ARG A 178 14.68 -9.46 25.33
C ARG A 178 15.18 -10.80 24.79
N LEU A 179 16.19 -10.80 23.91
CA LEU A 179 16.79 -12.03 23.40
C LEU A 179 17.60 -12.77 24.47
N SER A 180 18.27 -12.06 25.38
CA SER A 180 19.03 -12.70 26.47
C SER A 180 18.14 -13.22 27.61
N SER A 181 16.94 -12.64 27.80
CA SER A 181 16.02 -13.03 28.87
C SER A 181 15.07 -14.16 28.47
N GLY A 182 15.05 -14.55 27.19
CA GLY A 182 14.23 -15.63 26.63
C GLY A 182 14.97 -16.96 26.43
N GLN A 183 16.22 -17.08 26.90
CA GLN A 183 16.99 -18.33 26.94
C GLN A 183 16.86 -19.04 28.28
#